data_AF-A0A9P4TTQ6-F1
#
_entry.id   AF-A0A9P4TTQ6-F1
#
_cell.length_a   1.000
_cell.length_b   1.000
_cell.length_c   1.000
_cell.angle_alpha   90.00
_cell.angle_beta   90.00
_cell.angle_gamma   90.00
#
_symmetry.space_group_name_H-M   'P 1'
#
loop_
_entity.id
_entity.type
_entity.pdbx_description
1 polymer ?
#
loop_
_entity_poly.entity_id
_entity_poly.type
_entity_poly.pdbx_seq_one_letter_code
_entity_poly.pdbx_strand_id
1 'polypeptide(L)'
;MEQVTDSRLALLYFAFECITPEAKLEIDRFYPNDEMWRVIRAFDRENLRLSRLHNCQTHGNGNFLNNFDVIHRVLQKTSKHPQFDETVSRAVNTAQSRNEWCLSFHSGNWRKVLEWKCDLWTIPTEADLVAIEEYIELDNESNRIYENFNRPDDEDEENWHPYRIDWRYNKMYAFSACAASIALLQHLPRDLRLAVKRIILNEDHLSINHALSHAQRLLPFWAEVPGLQVERVVDLYRGVFSSWRSNMRDIWEGFHAVIRTTLETDGFESLQNMMCFTSAAKWALDSLSFWLHKTVKLHGNGTSARSFCMVLAGSSGFRRTMWEIIKLAADLCQSFDEIFPRVFDGQEETDGLLLDNSYTPDVVPESFPSIVLGIMQGTSPIRFESDFDFGEAWDTHQTIATRVGWAREMWSMDWWNLFTQRVVPPMGDVAAQFTYHGTRAPSGLEDFSDDDDD
;
A
#
# COMPACT_ATOMS: atom_id res chain seq x y z
N MET A 1 15.54 1.79 4.38
CA MET A 1 14.64 0.67 4.78
C MET A 1 13.88 0.11 3.60
N GLU A 2 13.08 0.91 2.90
CA GLU A 2 12.35 0.50 1.68
C GLU A 2 13.29 -0.15 0.64
N GLN A 3 14.40 0.52 0.30
CA GLN A 3 15.44 -0.06 -0.57
C GLN A 3 16.00 -1.42 -0.10
N VAL A 4 16.07 -1.67 1.23
CA VAL A 4 16.51 -2.96 1.77
C VAL A 4 15.42 -4.01 1.58
N THR A 5 14.16 -3.64 1.80
CA THR A 5 13.01 -4.50 1.47
C THR A 5 13.03 -4.87 0.00
N ASP A 6 13.16 -3.90 -0.90
CA ASP A 6 13.20 -4.13 -2.35
C ASP A 6 14.39 -5.01 -2.73
N SER A 7 15.57 -4.73 -2.17
CA SER A 7 16.77 -5.57 -2.33
C SER A 7 16.52 -7.01 -1.89
N ARG A 8 15.77 -7.23 -0.80
CA ARG A 8 15.43 -8.59 -0.33
C ARG A 8 14.44 -9.26 -1.27
N LEU A 9 13.43 -8.56 -1.75
CA LEU A 9 12.52 -9.12 -2.75
C LEU A 9 13.28 -9.52 -4.02
N ALA A 10 14.20 -8.67 -4.49
CA ALA A 10 15.07 -8.96 -5.62
C ALA A 10 15.95 -10.20 -5.36
N LEU A 11 16.54 -10.31 -4.17
CA LEU A 11 17.31 -11.50 -3.78
C LEU A 11 16.45 -12.76 -3.75
N LEU A 12 15.21 -12.67 -3.27
CA LEU A 12 14.30 -13.81 -3.22
C LEU A 12 13.96 -14.26 -4.64
N TYR A 13 13.72 -13.31 -5.53
CA TYR A 13 13.49 -13.54 -6.95
C TYR A 13 14.67 -14.26 -7.61
N PHE A 14 15.91 -13.83 -7.36
CA PHE A 14 17.09 -14.47 -7.95
C PHE A 14 17.38 -15.84 -7.34
N ALA A 15 17.12 -16.01 -6.05
CA ALA A 15 17.39 -17.24 -5.33
C ALA A 15 16.20 -18.20 -5.32
N PHE A 16 15.17 -18.00 -6.14
CA PHE A 16 13.95 -18.81 -6.11
C PHE A 16 14.25 -20.30 -6.33
N GLU A 17 15.16 -20.64 -7.25
CA GLU A 17 15.61 -22.01 -7.51
C GLU A 17 16.29 -22.68 -6.30
N CYS A 18 16.75 -21.89 -5.33
CA CYS A 18 17.40 -22.38 -4.11
C CYS A 18 16.39 -22.68 -2.98
N ILE A 19 15.07 -22.50 -3.21
CA ILE A 19 14.03 -22.83 -2.23
C ILE A 19 13.80 -24.35 -2.22
N THR A 20 14.39 -25.05 -1.26
CA THR A 20 14.29 -26.52 -1.16
C THR A 20 12.90 -26.99 -0.71
N PRO A 21 12.48 -28.24 -1.01
CA PRO A 21 11.23 -28.82 -0.51
C PRO A 21 11.10 -28.77 1.02
N GLU A 22 12.19 -28.95 1.75
CA GLU A 22 12.19 -28.88 3.22
C GLU A 22 11.93 -27.45 3.71
N ALA A 23 12.53 -26.45 3.05
CA ALA A 23 12.24 -25.05 3.35
C ALA A 23 10.76 -24.74 3.09
N LYS A 24 10.19 -25.24 1.97
CA LYS A 24 8.76 -25.09 1.65
C LYS A 24 7.88 -25.67 2.76
N LEU A 25 8.10 -26.93 3.13
CA LEU A 25 7.36 -27.61 4.20
C LEU A 25 7.47 -26.91 5.56
N GLU A 26 8.63 -26.32 5.86
CA GLU A 26 8.79 -25.55 7.08
C GLU A 26 8.01 -24.24 7.04
N ILE A 27 8.13 -23.48 5.94
CA ILE A 27 7.42 -22.21 5.76
C ILE A 27 5.90 -22.45 5.77
N ASP A 28 5.42 -23.52 5.14
CA ASP A 28 4.03 -23.98 5.19
C ASP A 28 3.50 -24.14 6.62
N ARG A 29 4.32 -24.63 7.56
CA ARG A 29 3.89 -24.80 8.95
C ARG A 29 3.69 -23.48 9.67
N PHE A 30 4.49 -22.46 9.32
CA PHE A 30 4.42 -21.15 9.97
C PHE A 30 3.41 -20.21 9.29
N TYR A 31 3.19 -20.39 7.99
CA TYR A 31 2.40 -19.49 7.15
C TYR A 31 1.47 -20.24 6.19
N PRO A 32 0.63 -21.19 6.66
CA PRO A 32 -0.14 -22.06 5.78
C PRO A 32 -1.11 -21.31 4.86
N ASN A 33 -1.66 -20.20 5.36
CA ASN A 33 -2.67 -19.37 4.70
C ASN A 33 -2.14 -17.99 4.29
N ASP A 34 -0.84 -17.77 4.35
CA ASP A 34 -0.26 -16.48 3.95
C ASP A 34 -0.29 -16.34 2.43
N GLU A 35 -0.77 -15.19 1.95
CA GLU A 35 -1.00 -14.94 0.54
C GLU A 35 0.30 -14.91 -0.26
N MET A 36 1.36 -14.31 0.27
CA MET A 36 2.66 -14.31 -0.42
C MET A 36 3.25 -15.68 -0.46
N TRP A 37 3.11 -16.45 0.62
CA TRP A 37 3.56 -17.81 0.57
C TRP A 37 2.76 -18.65 -0.43
N ARG A 38 1.44 -18.43 -0.59
CA ARG A 38 0.65 -19.02 -1.70
C ARG A 38 1.21 -18.62 -3.06
N VAL A 39 1.51 -17.34 -3.27
CA VAL A 39 2.10 -16.80 -4.50
C VAL A 39 3.46 -17.45 -4.78
N ILE A 40 4.38 -17.46 -3.81
CA ILE A 40 5.70 -18.10 -3.89
C ILE A 40 5.57 -19.60 -4.22
N ARG A 41 4.60 -20.31 -3.62
CA ARG A 41 4.33 -21.73 -3.92
C ARG A 41 3.80 -21.95 -5.33
N ALA A 42 2.95 -21.07 -5.85
CA ALA A 42 2.35 -21.22 -7.17
C ALA A 42 3.39 -21.16 -8.30
N PHE A 43 4.48 -20.40 -8.12
CA PHE A 43 5.58 -20.32 -9.09
C PHE A 43 6.26 -21.67 -9.35
N ASP A 44 6.22 -22.61 -8.41
CA ASP A 44 6.80 -23.95 -8.56
C ASP A 44 6.01 -24.84 -9.54
N ARG A 45 4.72 -24.56 -9.73
CA ARG A 45 3.80 -25.46 -10.47
C ARG A 45 3.71 -25.15 -11.96
N GLU A 46 3.89 -23.89 -12.35
CA GLU A 46 3.44 -23.43 -13.66
C GLU A 46 4.57 -22.93 -14.59
N ASN A 47 5.86 -23.10 -14.21
CA ASN A 47 6.99 -22.50 -14.95
C ASN A 47 6.74 -21.00 -15.25
N LEU A 48 6.02 -20.31 -14.37
CA LEU A 48 5.60 -18.95 -14.62
C LEU A 48 6.83 -18.06 -14.71
N ARG A 49 6.88 -17.29 -15.79
CA ARG A 49 7.95 -16.31 -15.98
C ARG A 49 7.96 -15.34 -14.82
N LEU A 50 9.18 -15.12 -14.35
CA LEU A 50 9.64 -14.16 -13.37
C LEU A 50 8.93 -12.77 -13.41
N SER A 51 8.51 -12.30 -14.58
CA SER A 51 7.74 -11.05 -14.75
C SER A 51 6.43 -10.98 -13.94
N ARG A 52 5.84 -12.12 -13.55
CA ARG A 52 4.63 -12.13 -12.71
C ARG A 52 4.88 -11.81 -11.24
N LEU A 53 6.06 -12.13 -10.69
CA LEU A 53 6.42 -11.75 -9.31
C LEU A 53 6.59 -10.23 -9.19
N HIS A 54 7.04 -9.61 -10.29
CA HIS A 54 7.08 -8.16 -10.46
C HIS A 54 5.70 -7.54 -10.68
N ASN A 55 4.81 -8.17 -11.47
CA ASN A 55 3.41 -7.73 -11.57
C ASN A 55 2.67 -7.90 -10.23
N CYS A 56 3.03 -8.91 -9.44
CA CYS A 56 2.59 -9.02 -8.06
C CYS A 56 3.03 -7.79 -7.26
N GLN A 57 4.29 -7.33 -7.33
CA GLN A 57 4.73 -6.08 -6.67
C GLN A 57 3.88 -4.85 -7.06
N THR A 58 3.43 -4.76 -8.32
CA THR A 58 2.69 -3.59 -8.82
C THR A 58 1.16 -3.68 -8.71
N HIS A 59 0.59 -4.89 -8.62
CA HIS A 59 -0.87 -5.11 -8.66
C HIS A 59 -1.43 -5.83 -7.42
N GLY A 60 -0.62 -6.46 -6.58
CA GLY A 60 -1.16 -7.19 -5.43
C GLY A 60 -1.53 -6.25 -4.29
N ASN A 61 -2.84 -6.25 -3.98
CA ASN A 61 -3.52 -5.68 -2.82
C ASN A 61 -2.59 -5.58 -1.60
N GLY A 62 -2.07 -4.39 -1.26
CA GLY A 62 -1.44 -3.95 0.01
C GLY A 62 -0.62 -4.90 0.89
N ASN A 63 -0.31 -6.13 0.44
CA ASN A 63 0.12 -7.26 1.24
C ASN A 63 1.62 -7.48 1.17
N PHE A 64 2.33 -6.95 0.16
CA PHE A 64 3.79 -7.14 0.00
C PHE A 64 4.59 -6.79 1.22
N LEU A 65 4.17 -5.72 1.86
CA LEU A 65 4.77 -5.30 3.09
C LEU A 65 4.50 -6.36 4.18
N ASN A 66 3.25 -6.79 4.45
CA ASN A 66 2.94 -7.86 5.42
C ASN A 66 3.77 -9.15 5.25
N ASN A 67 4.38 -9.33 4.08
CA ASN A 67 5.22 -10.47 3.74
C ASN A 67 6.69 -10.30 4.10
N PHE A 68 7.13 -9.17 4.67
CA PHE A 68 8.54 -8.98 5.01
C PHE A 68 9.07 -10.11 5.90
N ASP A 69 8.29 -10.56 6.88
CA ASP A 69 8.64 -11.70 7.72
C ASP A 69 8.72 -13.00 6.91
N VAL A 70 7.79 -13.21 5.98
CA VAL A 70 7.77 -14.40 5.09
C VAL A 70 8.97 -14.37 4.15
N ILE A 71 9.18 -13.26 3.44
CA ILE A 71 10.31 -13.03 2.52
C ILE A 71 11.63 -13.19 3.27
N HIS A 72 11.78 -12.55 4.42
CA HIS A 72 12.98 -12.67 5.24
C HIS A 72 13.20 -14.11 5.68
N ARG A 73 12.16 -14.82 6.11
CA ARG A 73 12.28 -16.21 6.54
C ARG A 73 12.57 -17.16 5.38
N VAL A 74 11.94 -16.95 4.23
CA VAL A 74 12.23 -17.70 3.00
C VAL A 74 13.70 -17.49 2.66
N LEU A 75 14.15 -16.24 2.55
CA LEU A 75 15.54 -15.90 2.28
C LEU A 75 16.52 -16.51 3.28
N GLN A 76 16.23 -16.48 4.59
CA GLN A 76 17.06 -17.13 5.61
C GLN A 76 17.21 -18.64 5.42
N LYS A 77 16.21 -19.30 4.81
CA LYS A 77 16.25 -20.74 4.51
C LYS A 77 16.96 -20.97 3.19
N THR A 78 16.57 -20.23 2.17
CA THR A 78 17.15 -20.25 0.82
C THR A 78 18.65 -19.93 0.85
N SER A 79 19.10 -19.03 1.71
CA SER A 79 20.51 -18.65 1.86
C SER A 79 21.41 -19.76 2.41
N LYS A 80 20.83 -20.87 2.87
CA LYS A 80 21.57 -22.06 3.31
C LYS A 80 21.81 -23.05 2.17
N HIS A 81 21.21 -22.84 1.00
CA HIS A 81 21.41 -23.70 -0.16
C HIS A 81 22.86 -23.58 -0.67
N PRO A 82 23.55 -24.68 -1.02
CA PRO A 82 24.96 -24.64 -1.45
C PRO A 82 25.20 -23.77 -2.69
N GLN A 83 24.21 -23.65 -3.56
CA GLN A 83 24.31 -22.86 -4.80
C GLN A 83 23.81 -21.42 -4.63
N PHE A 84 23.38 -21.01 -3.43
CA PHE A 84 22.78 -19.68 -3.22
C PHE A 84 23.69 -18.55 -3.70
N ASP A 85 24.96 -18.56 -3.27
CA ASP A 85 25.91 -17.52 -3.65
C ASP A 85 26.17 -17.48 -5.15
N GLU A 86 26.34 -18.65 -5.78
CA GLU A 86 26.58 -18.76 -7.22
C GLU A 86 25.37 -18.23 -8.00
N THR A 87 24.16 -18.66 -7.64
CA THR A 87 22.92 -18.26 -8.28
C THR A 87 22.68 -16.75 -8.16
N VAL A 88 22.80 -16.20 -6.94
CA VAL A 88 22.62 -14.76 -6.70
C VAL A 88 23.71 -13.96 -7.43
N SER A 89 24.99 -14.34 -7.32
CA SER A 89 26.08 -13.62 -7.99
C SER A 89 25.88 -13.56 -9.50
N ARG A 90 25.53 -14.70 -10.12
CA ARG A 90 25.27 -14.79 -11.55
C ARG A 90 24.11 -13.90 -11.97
N ALA A 91 23.03 -13.91 -11.21
CA ALA A 91 21.85 -13.13 -11.51
C ALA A 91 22.11 -11.62 -11.35
N VAL A 92 22.80 -11.22 -10.29
CA VAL A 92 23.20 -9.84 -10.02
C VAL A 92 24.04 -9.28 -11.16
N ASN A 93 25.07 -10.01 -11.58
CA ASN A 93 25.94 -9.61 -12.69
C ASN A 93 25.18 -9.52 -14.02
N THR A 94 24.17 -10.36 -14.23
CA THR A 94 23.34 -10.35 -15.44
C THR A 94 22.36 -9.19 -15.45
N ALA A 95 21.70 -8.90 -14.34
CA ALA A 95 20.73 -7.82 -14.23
C ALA A 95 21.39 -6.43 -14.27
N GLN A 96 22.58 -6.26 -13.67
CA GLN A 96 23.40 -5.05 -13.84
C GLN A 96 23.69 -4.73 -15.32
N SER A 97 23.83 -5.75 -16.18
CA SER A 97 24.05 -5.54 -17.62
C SER A 97 22.80 -5.10 -18.41
N ARG A 98 21.62 -5.15 -17.79
CA ARG A 98 20.33 -4.91 -18.45
C ARG A 98 19.64 -3.62 -18.02
N ASN A 99 20.26 -2.84 -17.13
CA ASN A 99 19.62 -1.70 -16.46
C ASN A 99 18.24 -2.08 -15.87
N GLU A 100 18.09 -3.33 -15.43
CA GLU A 100 16.87 -3.76 -14.77
C GLU A 100 16.89 -3.17 -13.34
N TRP A 101 15.99 -2.23 -13.08
CA TRP A 101 15.68 -1.67 -11.76
C TRP A 101 15.69 -2.80 -10.72
N CYS A 102 16.53 -2.72 -9.69
CA CYS A 102 16.45 -3.45 -8.39
C CYS A 102 17.79 -3.96 -7.82
N LEU A 103 18.95 -3.59 -8.38
CA LEU A 103 20.23 -3.98 -7.79
C LEU A 103 20.96 -2.78 -7.23
N SER A 104 20.47 -2.34 -6.09
CA SER A 104 21.09 -1.28 -5.32
C SER A 104 22.09 -1.85 -4.32
N PHE A 105 22.91 -2.85 -4.65
CA PHE A 105 23.99 -3.28 -3.73
C PHE A 105 25.31 -3.49 -4.44
N HIS A 106 26.38 -3.11 -3.75
CA HIS A 106 27.73 -3.36 -4.21
C HIS A 106 27.97 -4.86 -4.35
N SER A 107 28.71 -5.25 -5.39
CA SER A 107 29.02 -6.65 -5.66
C SER A 107 29.65 -7.32 -4.42
N GLY A 108 29.06 -8.44 -3.99
CA GLY A 108 29.46 -9.20 -2.80
C GLY A 108 28.78 -8.77 -1.49
N ASN A 109 28.04 -7.65 -1.45
CA ASN A 109 27.44 -7.15 -0.22
C ASN A 109 26.01 -7.65 0.07
N TRP A 110 25.38 -8.42 -0.82
CA TRP A 110 24.02 -8.94 -0.60
C TRP A 110 23.89 -9.77 0.70
N ARG A 111 24.94 -10.50 1.08
CA ARG A 111 24.96 -11.24 2.36
C ARG A 111 24.78 -10.30 3.55
N LYS A 112 25.43 -9.13 3.53
CA LYS A 112 25.31 -8.14 4.60
C LYS A 112 23.90 -7.54 4.64
N VAL A 113 23.26 -7.31 3.49
CA VAL A 113 21.85 -6.88 3.39
C VAL A 113 20.88 -7.93 3.95
N LEU A 114 21.16 -9.22 3.74
CA LEU A 114 20.39 -10.33 4.32
C LEU A 114 20.61 -10.47 5.83
N GLU A 115 21.85 -10.30 6.27
CA GLU A 115 22.25 -10.36 7.69
C GLU A 115 21.76 -9.14 8.49
N TRP A 116 21.52 -8.01 7.82
CA TRP A 116 21.07 -6.79 8.47
C TRP A 116 19.67 -6.93 9.06
N LYS A 117 19.59 -7.21 10.36
CA LYS A 117 18.31 -7.39 11.05
C LYS A 117 17.83 -6.07 11.63
N CYS A 118 17.20 -5.25 10.79
CA CYS A 118 16.34 -4.20 11.30
C CYS A 118 14.93 -4.75 11.46
N ASP A 119 14.51 -4.82 12.71
CA ASP A 119 13.11 -4.92 13.09
C ASP A 119 12.31 -3.79 12.40
N LEU A 120 11.14 -4.11 11.82
CA LEU A 120 10.36 -3.15 11.02
C LEU A 120 10.00 -1.86 11.79
N TRP A 121 9.73 -2.00 13.09
CA TRP A 121 9.37 -0.91 14.01
C TRP A 121 10.57 -0.19 14.64
N THR A 122 11.79 -0.67 14.43
CA THR A 122 12.97 -0.03 14.99
C THR A 122 13.38 1.12 14.10
N ILE A 123 13.67 2.26 14.73
CA ILE A 123 14.29 3.41 14.07
C ILE A 123 15.78 3.09 13.99
N PRO A 124 16.35 2.87 12.78
CA PRO A 124 17.78 2.62 12.62
C PRO A 124 18.58 3.77 13.22
N THR A 125 19.71 3.46 13.83
CA THR A 125 20.68 4.47 14.25
C THR A 125 21.42 5.01 13.04
N GLU A 126 22.08 6.16 13.19
CA GLU A 126 22.96 6.71 12.14
C GLU A 126 24.03 5.69 11.72
N ALA A 127 24.59 4.94 12.66
CA ALA A 127 25.57 3.89 12.37
C ALA A 127 24.96 2.74 11.54
N ASP A 128 23.69 2.39 11.79
CA ASP A 128 22.99 1.41 10.97
C ASP A 128 22.78 1.94 9.54
N LEU A 129 22.41 3.22 9.40
CA LEU A 129 22.22 3.86 8.09
C LEU A 129 23.53 3.90 7.30
N VAL A 130 24.61 4.37 7.91
CA VAL A 130 25.95 4.39 7.29
C VAL A 130 26.37 2.98 6.87
N ALA A 131 26.16 1.97 7.72
CA ALA A 131 26.50 0.59 7.38
C ALA A 131 25.69 0.07 6.18
N ILE A 132 24.41 0.43 6.06
CA ILE A 132 23.58 0.05 4.90
C ILE A 132 24.03 0.78 3.65
N GLU A 133 24.34 2.07 3.74
CA GLU A 133 24.86 2.86 2.62
C GLU A 133 26.17 2.26 2.08
N GLU A 134 27.03 1.70 2.94
CA GLU A 134 28.21 0.94 2.50
C GLU A 134 27.87 -0.37 1.76
N TYR A 135 26.65 -0.89 1.93
CA TYR A 135 26.19 -2.12 1.29
C TYR A 135 25.43 -1.84 0.01
N ILE A 136 24.75 -0.69 -0.04
CA ILE A 136 23.81 -0.33 -1.07
C ILE A 136 24.45 0.62 -2.08
N GLU A 137 24.51 0.19 -3.34
CA GLU A 137 24.93 1.07 -4.44
C GLU A 137 23.71 1.87 -4.89
N LEU A 138 23.68 3.18 -4.60
CA LEU A 138 22.73 4.06 -5.25
C LEU A 138 23.13 4.11 -6.73
N ASP A 139 22.34 3.48 -7.60
CA ASP A 139 22.69 3.41 -9.01
C ASP A 139 22.82 4.85 -9.58
N ASN A 140 23.73 5.05 -10.54
CA ASN A 140 24.01 6.38 -11.09
C ASN A 140 22.79 7.02 -11.78
N GLU A 141 21.80 6.24 -12.21
CA GLU A 141 20.56 6.70 -12.80
C GLU A 141 19.57 7.13 -11.72
N SER A 142 19.44 6.41 -10.61
CA SER A 142 18.77 6.84 -9.38
C SER A 142 19.43 8.12 -8.85
N ASN A 143 20.76 8.17 -8.75
CA ASN A 143 21.48 9.40 -8.38
C ASN A 143 21.28 10.52 -9.41
N ARG A 144 21.28 10.25 -10.73
CA ARG A 144 20.96 11.27 -11.75
C ARG A 144 19.51 11.71 -11.70
N ILE A 145 18.57 10.83 -11.37
CA ILE A 145 17.17 11.16 -11.08
C ILE A 145 17.18 12.11 -9.88
N TYR A 146 17.77 11.72 -8.75
CA TYR A 146 17.91 12.57 -7.55
C TYR A 146 18.59 13.91 -7.85
N GLU A 147 19.65 13.95 -8.65
CA GLU A 147 20.42 15.15 -9.01
C GLU A 147 19.69 16.04 -10.04
N ASN A 148 19.08 15.46 -11.08
CA ASN A 148 18.28 16.19 -12.07
C ASN A 148 17.01 16.78 -11.46
N PHE A 149 16.43 16.12 -10.44
CA PHE A 149 15.32 16.65 -9.66
C PHE A 149 15.74 17.74 -8.65
N ASN A 150 17.02 17.80 -8.28
CA ASN A 150 17.59 18.79 -7.36
C ASN A 150 18.27 19.98 -8.05
N ARG A 151 18.30 20.03 -9.39
CA ARG A 151 18.71 21.25 -10.09
C ARG A 151 17.59 22.29 -9.93
N PRO A 152 17.85 23.43 -9.25
CA PRO A 152 17.03 24.60 -9.47
C PRO A 152 17.24 24.98 -10.93
N ASP A 153 16.26 24.71 -11.80
CA ASP A 153 16.26 25.30 -13.13
C ASP A 153 16.01 26.79 -12.93
N ASP A 154 17.09 27.56 -12.85
CA ASP A 154 17.09 28.98 -12.47
C ASP A 154 16.44 29.92 -13.52
N GLU A 155 15.80 29.45 -14.61
CA GLU A 155 15.40 30.38 -15.69
C GLU A 155 14.00 30.20 -16.34
N ASP A 156 13.25 29.11 -16.10
CA ASP A 156 11.91 28.93 -16.73
C ASP A 156 10.78 28.79 -15.69
N GLU A 157 10.49 29.87 -14.95
CA GLU A 157 9.31 29.96 -14.05
C GLU A 157 7.97 29.77 -14.80
N GLU A 158 7.95 29.91 -16.13
CA GLU A 158 6.72 29.93 -16.92
C GLU A 158 6.22 28.53 -17.34
N ASN A 159 7.06 27.50 -17.26
CA ASN A 159 6.68 26.10 -17.49
C ASN A 159 6.49 25.34 -16.18
N TRP A 160 5.61 25.89 -15.33
CA TRP A 160 5.09 25.20 -14.15
C TRP A 160 4.33 23.95 -14.60
N HIS A 161 5.03 22.82 -14.75
CA HIS A 161 4.36 21.54 -14.83
C HIS A 161 3.72 21.26 -13.46
N PRO A 162 2.38 21.08 -13.36
CA PRO A 162 1.71 20.72 -12.10
C PRO A 162 2.15 19.35 -11.55
N TYR A 163 3.09 18.69 -12.23
CA TYR A 163 3.71 17.42 -11.89
C TYR A 163 5.19 17.54 -11.48
N ARG A 164 5.78 18.75 -11.38
CA ARG A 164 7.10 18.92 -10.72
C ARG A 164 6.91 18.72 -9.22
N ILE A 165 7.07 17.46 -8.83
CA ILE A 165 7.08 16.93 -7.48
C ILE A 165 8.12 17.72 -6.67
N ASP A 166 7.63 18.62 -5.83
CA ASP A 166 8.41 19.43 -4.90
C ASP A 166 9.29 18.54 -4.01
N TRP A 167 10.61 18.58 -4.17
CA TRP A 167 11.64 17.93 -3.35
C TRP A 167 11.43 17.98 -1.82
N ARG A 168 10.49 18.77 -1.31
CA ARG A 168 9.82 18.54 -0.01
C ARG A 168 9.26 17.12 0.20
N TYR A 169 9.12 16.28 -0.83
CA TYR A 169 8.78 14.86 -0.74
C TYR A 169 9.88 13.98 -0.11
N ASN A 170 11.13 14.45 0.01
CA ASN A 170 12.15 13.81 0.87
C ASN A 170 11.84 13.93 2.39
N LYS A 171 10.76 14.63 2.76
CA LYS A 171 10.17 14.61 4.11
C LYS A 171 8.96 13.68 4.24
N MET A 172 8.57 12.97 3.18
CA MET A 172 7.25 12.32 3.15
C MET A 172 7.20 10.94 3.84
N TYR A 173 8.34 10.44 4.27
CA TYR A 173 8.47 9.14 4.89
C TYR A 173 8.96 9.30 6.32
N ALA A 174 8.01 9.46 7.24
CA ALA A 174 8.31 9.50 8.66
C ALA A 174 8.42 8.09 9.24
N PHE A 175 9.10 7.95 10.37
CA PHE A 175 8.81 6.82 11.24
C PHE A 175 7.46 7.07 11.91
N SER A 176 6.62 6.03 12.00
CA SER A 176 5.33 6.16 12.66
C SER A 176 5.48 6.69 14.09
N ALA A 177 4.49 7.42 14.58
CA ALA A 177 4.44 7.84 15.97
C ALA A 177 4.55 6.65 16.95
N CYS A 178 4.00 5.49 16.56
CA CYS A 178 4.13 4.26 17.33
C CYS A 178 5.59 3.79 17.49
N ALA A 179 6.35 3.75 16.41
CA ALA A 179 7.78 3.37 16.42
C ALA A 179 8.61 4.31 17.30
N ALA A 180 8.40 5.61 17.16
CA ALA A 180 9.05 6.62 18.00
C ALA A 180 8.69 6.45 19.49
N SER A 181 7.42 6.16 19.79
CA SER A 181 6.98 5.89 21.15
C SER A 181 7.59 4.62 21.74
N ILE A 182 7.75 3.56 20.94
CA ILE A 182 8.42 2.32 21.37
C ILE A 182 9.88 2.60 21.70
N ALA A 183 10.59 3.30 20.82
CA ALA A 183 11.97 3.71 21.05
C ALA A 183 12.09 4.53 22.35
N LEU A 184 11.20 5.49 22.58
CA LEU A 184 11.18 6.26 23.83
C LEU A 184 10.98 5.37 25.05
N LEU A 185 9.97 4.49 25.04
CA LEU A 185 9.69 3.58 26.16
C LEU A 185 10.91 2.70 26.48
N GLN A 186 11.59 2.16 25.46
CA GLN A 186 12.79 1.34 25.66
C GLN A 186 13.92 2.08 26.41
N HIS A 187 14.06 3.39 26.17
CA HIS A 187 15.09 4.22 26.81
C HIS A 187 14.68 4.78 28.18
N LEU A 188 13.39 4.75 28.53
CA LEU A 188 12.95 5.21 29.85
C LEU A 188 13.37 4.23 30.96
N PRO A 189 13.87 4.73 32.11
CA PRO A 189 13.98 3.94 33.34
C PRO A 189 12.66 3.25 33.69
N ARG A 190 12.75 2.05 34.27
CA ARG A 190 11.59 1.23 34.59
C ARG A 190 10.54 1.98 35.43
N ASP A 191 10.95 2.72 36.45
CA ASP A 191 10.02 3.45 37.31
C ASP A 191 9.23 4.54 36.55
N LEU A 192 9.87 5.19 35.58
CA LEU A 192 9.20 6.15 34.70
C LEU A 192 8.24 5.46 33.73
N ARG A 193 8.65 4.31 33.13
CA ARG A 193 7.73 3.51 32.30
C ARG A 193 6.48 3.10 33.06
N LEU A 194 6.64 2.60 34.29
CA LEU A 194 5.52 2.18 35.15
C LEU A 194 4.57 3.34 35.50
N ALA A 195 5.07 4.58 35.49
CA ALA A 195 4.28 5.79 35.70
C ALA A 195 3.48 6.22 34.46
N VAL A 196 3.86 5.80 33.24
CA VAL A 196 3.11 6.11 32.02
C VAL A 196 1.78 5.35 32.02
N LYS A 197 0.66 6.09 32.02
CA LYS A 197 -0.70 5.50 32.00
C LYS A 197 -1.42 5.69 30.69
N ARG A 198 -1.06 6.69 29.90
CA ARG A 198 -1.71 7.01 28.62
C ARG A 198 -0.69 7.46 27.60
N ILE A 199 -0.83 6.97 26.38
CA ILE A 199 -0.06 7.38 25.20
C ILE A 199 -1.06 7.73 24.10
N ILE A 200 -0.86 8.87 23.46
CA ILE A 200 -1.61 9.27 22.26
C ILE A 200 -0.62 9.33 21.11
N LEU A 201 -0.85 8.50 20.10
CA LEU A 201 -0.02 8.37 18.91
C LEU A 201 -0.73 9.07 17.76
N ASN A 202 -0.18 10.17 17.26
CA ASN A 202 -0.73 10.90 16.13
C ASN A 202 -0.01 10.47 14.84
N GLU A 203 -0.67 9.67 14.03
CA GLU A 203 -0.20 9.19 12.73
C GLU A 203 -0.83 10.07 11.63
N ASP A 204 -0.29 11.28 11.48
CA ASP A 204 -0.76 12.31 10.55
C ASP A 204 0.14 12.44 9.31
N HIS A 205 1.06 11.50 9.11
CA HIS A 205 1.95 11.41 7.96
C HIS A 205 2.08 9.97 7.50
N LEU A 206 2.39 9.82 6.21
CA LEU A 206 2.78 8.52 5.67
C LEU A 206 4.03 8.04 6.41
N SER A 207 3.97 6.80 6.86
CA SER A 207 4.99 6.21 7.70
C SER A 207 5.60 5.00 7.04
N ILE A 208 6.93 4.89 7.09
CA ILE A 208 7.65 3.74 6.55
C ILE A 208 7.44 2.49 7.40
N ASN A 209 7.83 1.36 6.82
CA ASN A 209 7.92 0.07 7.49
C ASN A 209 6.62 -0.45 8.11
N HIS A 210 5.48 -0.14 7.49
CA HIS A 210 4.17 -0.65 7.91
C HIS A 210 3.77 -0.21 9.31
N ALA A 211 3.50 1.09 9.44
CA ALA A 211 2.94 1.65 10.65
C ALA A 211 1.78 0.83 11.22
N LEU A 212 0.91 0.25 10.38
CA LEU A 212 -0.18 -0.65 10.80
C LEU A 212 0.23 -1.77 11.76
N SER A 213 1.45 -2.32 11.64
CA SER A 213 1.95 -3.43 12.46
C SER A 213 2.64 -3.00 13.75
N HIS A 214 3.13 -1.76 13.82
CA HIS A 214 3.99 -1.30 14.91
C HIS A 214 3.31 -1.37 16.29
N ALA A 215 1.99 -1.22 16.35
CA ALA A 215 1.24 -1.33 17.60
C ALA A 215 1.36 -2.71 18.27
N GLN A 216 1.67 -3.77 17.52
CA GLN A 216 1.92 -5.10 18.09
C GLN A 216 3.11 -5.12 19.06
N ARG A 217 4.07 -4.20 18.88
CA ARG A 217 5.25 -4.11 19.74
C ARG A 217 5.03 -3.37 21.04
N LEU A 218 3.80 -2.93 21.28
CA LEU A 218 3.36 -2.44 22.58
C LEU A 218 2.99 -3.58 23.54
N LEU A 219 2.86 -4.83 23.06
CA LEU A 219 2.50 -6.00 23.89
C LEU A 219 3.40 -6.19 25.13
N PRO A 220 4.74 -6.09 25.07
CA PRO A 220 5.58 -6.18 26.26
C PRO A 220 5.32 -5.06 27.28
N PHE A 221 4.99 -3.85 26.79
CA PHE A 221 4.71 -2.71 27.67
C PHE A 221 3.32 -2.79 28.31
N TRP A 222 2.33 -3.37 27.63
CA TRP A 222 1.04 -3.70 28.26
C TRP A 222 1.19 -4.80 29.31
N ALA A 223 2.09 -5.77 29.10
CA ALA A 223 2.39 -6.77 30.11
C ALA A 223 3.10 -6.17 31.34
N GLU A 224 4.02 -5.21 31.13
CA GLU A 224 4.69 -4.47 32.21
C GLU A 224 3.74 -3.51 32.94
N VAL A 225 2.82 -2.87 32.20
CA VAL A 225 1.86 -1.88 32.70
C VAL A 225 0.44 -2.24 32.24
N PRO A 226 -0.29 -3.12 32.97
CA PRO A 226 -1.62 -3.58 32.56
C PRO A 226 -2.66 -2.45 32.40
N GLY A 227 -2.44 -1.32 33.07
CA GLY A 227 -3.30 -0.12 32.98
C GLY A 227 -2.90 0.88 31.90
N LEU A 228 -1.91 0.58 31.05
CA LEU A 228 -1.47 1.46 29.97
C LEU A 228 -2.56 1.54 28.89
N GLN A 229 -3.02 2.76 28.62
CA GLN A 229 -3.96 3.09 27.57
C GLN A 229 -3.21 3.69 26.38
N VAL A 230 -3.46 3.18 25.18
CA VAL A 230 -2.88 3.69 23.95
C VAL A 230 -4.00 4.08 23.00
N GLU A 231 -4.03 5.36 22.63
CA GLU A 231 -4.93 5.90 21.62
C GLU A 231 -4.10 6.20 20.38
N ARG A 232 -4.42 5.55 19.26
CA ARG A 232 -3.74 5.74 17.99
C ARG A 232 -4.64 6.50 17.03
N VAL A 233 -4.39 7.78 16.87
CA VAL A 233 -5.11 8.66 15.96
C VAL A 233 -4.46 8.57 14.59
N VAL A 234 -5.18 8.07 13.59
CA VAL A 234 -4.71 7.90 12.22
C VAL A 234 -5.48 8.85 11.32
N ASP A 235 -4.77 9.78 10.68
CA ASP A 235 -5.37 10.65 9.69
C ASP A 235 -5.68 9.84 8.41
N LEU A 236 -6.96 9.76 8.03
CA LEU A 236 -7.38 8.98 6.87
C LEU A 236 -6.75 9.48 5.56
N TYR A 237 -6.50 10.77 5.43
CA TYR A 237 -5.95 11.35 4.20
C TYR A 237 -4.42 11.28 4.19
N ARG A 238 -3.77 11.72 5.25
CA ARG A 238 -2.31 11.80 5.32
C ARG A 238 -1.67 10.47 5.70
N GLY A 239 -2.28 9.71 6.61
CA GLY A 239 -1.74 8.45 7.12
C GLY A 239 -2.15 7.22 6.29
N VAL A 240 -3.39 7.19 5.78
CA VAL A 240 -3.90 6.05 4.99
C VAL A 240 -3.83 6.34 3.49
N PHE A 241 -4.46 7.41 3.02
CA PHE A 241 -4.59 7.71 1.57
C PHE A 241 -3.29 8.16 0.91
N SER A 242 -2.34 8.75 1.64
CA SER A 242 -1.09 9.22 1.02
C SER A 242 -0.16 8.07 0.61
N SER A 243 -0.33 6.86 1.17
CA SER A 243 0.37 5.65 0.70
C SER A 243 0.07 5.34 -0.77
N TRP A 244 -1.16 5.62 -1.20
CA TRP A 244 -1.59 5.47 -2.59
C TRP A 244 -0.88 6.46 -3.53
N ARG A 245 -0.64 7.71 -3.11
CA ARG A 245 0.02 8.71 -3.95
C ARG A 245 1.43 8.31 -4.35
N SER A 246 2.15 7.68 -3.45
CA SER A 246 3.49 7.15 -3.72
C SER A 246 3.42 6.04 -4.77
N ASN A 247 2.55 5.04 -4.58
CA ASN A 247 2.40 3.90 -5.50
C ASN A 247 1.86 4.32 -6.88
N MET A 248 1.03 5.37 -6.93
CA MET A 248 0.57 5.97 -8.18
C MET A 248 1.72 6.44 -9.05
N ARG A 249 2.78 7.01 -8.48
CA ARG A 249 3.90 7.48 -9.28
C ARG A 249 4.49 6.34 -10.11
N ASP A 250 4.77 5.21 -9.48
CA ASP A 250 5.45 4.09 -10.14
C ASP A 250 4.54 3.42 -11.18
N ILE A 251 3.26 3.27 -10.85
CA ILE A 251 2.25 2.77 -11.79
C ILE A 251 2.06 3.76 -12.95
N TRP A 252 2.02 5.07 -12.66
CA TRP A 252 1.81 6.13 -13.63
C TRP A 252 2.98 6.27 -14.60
N GLU A 253 4.22 6.24 -14.12
CA GLU A 253 5.42 6.32 -14.95
C GLU A 253 5.52 5.09 -15.86
N GLY A 254 5.27 3.88 -15.34
CA GLY A 254 5.24 2.64 -16.13
C GLY A 254 4.08 2.61 -17.14
N PHE A 255 2.90 3.07 -16.74
CA PHE A 255 1.70 3.06 -17.59
C PHE A 255 1.73 4.16 -18.65
N HIS A 256 2.30 5.34 -18.36
CA HIS A 256 2.57 6.35 -19.38
C HIS A 256 3.57 5.87 -20.41
N ALA A 257 4.59 5.10 -20.03
CA ALA A 257 5.54 4.54 -21.00
C ALA A 257 4.82 3.60 -21.98
N VAL A 258 3.91 2.74 -21.48
CA VAL A 258 3.13 1.80 -22.30
C VAL A 258 2.05 2.50 -23.13
N ILE A 259 1.31 3.46 -22.56
CA ILE A 259 0.23 4.15 -23.29
C ILE A 259 0.78 5.15 -24.30
N ARG A 260 1.86 5.88 -23.99
CA ARG A 260 2.52 6.79 -24.95
C ARG A 260 2.99 6.04 -26.19
N THR A 261 3.32 4.74 -26.07
CA THR A 261 3.65 3.90 -27.22
C THR A 261 2.44 3.31 -27.95
N THR A 262 1.24 3.33 -27.35
CA THR A 262 0.08 2.56 -27.85
C THR A 262 -1.09 3.41 -28.35
N LEU A 263 -1.28 4.64 -27.86
CA LEU A 263 -2.49 5.43 -28.15
C LEU A 263 -2.16 6.92 -28.40
N GLU A 264 -2.11 7.32 -29.67
CA GLU A 264 -1.98 8.71 -30.13
C GLU A 264 -3.35 9.41 -30.40
N THR A 265 -4.48 8.83 -29.96
CA THR A 265 -5.82 9.30 -30.37
C THR A 265 -6.68 9.91 -29.23
N ASP A 266 -7.53 10.89 -29.61
CA ASP A 266 -8.35 11.84 -28.83
C ASP A 266 -9.34 11.28 -27.77
N GLY A 267 -9.18 10.05 -27.28
CA GLY A 267 -9.94 9.48 -26.15
C GLY A 267 -9.20 9.52 -24.80
N PHE A 268 -8.00 10.08 -24.78
CA PHE A 268 -6.99 9.93 -23.72
C PHE A 268 -7.40 10.50 -22.36
N GLU A 269 -7.93 11.73 -22.32
CA GLU A 269 -8.21 12.42 -21.05
C GLU A 269 -9.34 11.78 -20.23
N SER A 270 -10.35 11.19 -20.89
CA SER A 270 -11.48 10.55 -20.20
C SER A 270 -11.09 9.22 -19.56
N LEU A 271 -10.27 8.41 -20.25
CA LEU A 271 -9.78 7.13 -19.74
C LEU A 271 -8.72 7.33 -18.65
N GLN A 272 -7.83 8.32 -18.83
CA GLN A 272 -6.79 8.66 -17.86
C GLN A 272 -7.40 9.11 -16.52
N ASN A 273 -8.39 10.02 -16.56
CA ASN A 273 -9.08 10.45 -15.35
C ASN A 273 -9.84 9.29 -14.70
N MET A 274 -10.57 8.48 -15.48
CA MET A 274 -11.30 7.33 -14.96
C MET A 274 -10.37 6.34 -14.23
N MET A 275 -9.24 5.97 -14.82
CA MET A 275 -8.31 4.98 -14.24
C MET A 275 -7.55 5.48 -13.02
N CYS A 276 -7.23 6.79 -12.94
CA CYS A 276 -6.62 7.38 -11.74
C CYS A 276 -7.56 7.32 -10.53
N PHE A 277 -8.81 7.72 -10.70
CA PHE A 277 -9.75 7.82 -9.58
C PHE A 277 -10.22 6.45 -9.10
N THR A 278 -10.49 5.50 -10.01
CA THR A 278 -10.85 4.12 -9.66
C THR A 278 -9.76 3.42 -8.87
N SER A 279 -8.52 3.67 -9.22
CA SER A 279 -7.41 3.07 -8.51
C SER A 279 -7.33 3.69 -7.10
N ALA A 280 -7.49 5.01 -6.97
CA ALA A 280 -7.33 5.69 -5.69
C ALA A 280 -8.24 5.19 -4.57
N ALA A 281 -9.54 5.07 -4.85
CA ALA A 281 -10.48 4.60 -3.85
C ALA A 281 -10.27 3.11 -3.53
N LYS A 282 -9.90 2.28 -4.53
CA LYS A 282 -9.54 0.87 -4.31
C LYS A 282 -8.36 0.74 -3.36
N TRP A 283 -7.26 1.44 -3.64
CA TRP A 283 -6.05 1.40 -2.82
C TRP A 283 -6.26 2.00 -1.43
N ALA A 284 -7.08 3.05 -1.32
CA ALA A 284 -7.47 3.60 -0.03
C ALA A 284 -8.25 2.61 0.81
N LEU A 285 -9.24 1.93 0.22
CA LEU A 285 -10.02 0.90 0.88
C LEU A 285 -9.14 -0.28 1.28
N ASP A 286 -8.28 -0.75 0.39
CA ASP A 286 -7.33 -1.83 0.64
C ASP A 286 -6.42 -1.50 1.83
N SER A 287 -5.71 -0.37 1.77
CA SER A 287 -4.87 0.13 2.85
C SER A 287 -5.64 0.26 4.17
N LEU A 288 -6.82 0.87 4.14
CA LEU A 288 -7.67 1.03 5.32
C LEU A 288 -8.10 -0.33 5.89
N SER A 289 -8.51 -1.27 5.04
CA SER A 289 -8.97 -2.60 5.46
C SER A 289 -7.90 -3.33 6.27
N PHE A 290 -6.62 -3.17 5.93
CA PHE A 290 -5.50 -3.68 6.71
C PHE A 290 -5.37 -3.01 8.06
N TRP A 291 -5.48 -1.69 8.12
CA TRP A 291 -5.50 -0.95 9.38
C TRP A 291 -6.62 -1.44 10.31
N LEU A 292 -7.83 -1.63 9.75
CA LEU A 292 -8.97 -2.13 10.50
C LEU A 292 -8.73 -3.56 11.01
N HIS A 293 -8.36 -4.47 10.12
CA HIS A 293 -8.16 -5.88 10.44
C HIS A 293 -7.04 -6.08 11.47
N LYS A 294 -5.89 -5.41 11.30
CA LYS A 294 -4.76 -5.54 12.23
C LYS A 294 -5.09 -4.98 13.61
N THR A 295 -5.88 -3.90 13.67
CA THR A 295 -6.33 -3.33 14.94
C THR A 295 -7.23 -4.29 15.70
N VAL A 296 -8.22 -4.88 15.03
CA VAL A 296 -9.11 -5.87 15.67
C VAL A 296 -8.35 -7.14 16.08
N LYS A 297 -7.41 -7.61 15.24
CA LYS A 297 -6.55 -8.76 15.57
C LYS A 297 -5.64 -8.47 16.77
N LEU A 298 -5.04 -7.28 16.83
CA LEU A 298 -4.23 -6.85 17.97
C LEU A 298 -5.07 -6.85 19.26
N HIS A 299 -6.31 -6.35 19.16
CA HIS A 299 -7.23 -6.34 20.29
C HIS A 299 -7.53 -7.75 20.82
N GLY A 300 -7.74 -8.71 19.92
CA GLY A 300 -8.00 -10.11 20.26
C GLY A 300 -6.81 -10.86 20.89
N ASN A 301 -5.57 -10.39 20.71
CA ASN A 301 -4.35 -11.04 21.20
C ASN A 301 -4.06 -10.78 22.70
N GLY A 302 -5.09 -10.56 23.51
CA GLY A 302 -4.96 -10.43 24.96
C GLY A 302 -4.70 -9.01 25.46
N THR A 303 -4.88 -7.99 24.63
CA THR A 303 -4.99 -6.62 25.15
C THR A 303 -6.32 -6.48 25.87
N SER A 304 -6.36 -5.83 27.04
CA SER A 304 -7.66 -5.55 27.65
C SER A 304 -8.45 -4.62 26.75
N ALA A 305 -9.79 -4.71 26.78
CA ALA A 305 -10.64 -3.91 25.90
C ALA A 305 -10.44 -2.39 26.02
N ARG A 306 -9.76 -1.94 27.09
CA ARG A 306 -9.48 -0.54 27.40
C ARG A 306 -8.02 -0.11 27.12
N SER A 307 -7.15 -1.03 26.72
CA SER A 307 -5.71 -0.77 26.59
C SER A 307 -5.30 -0.20 25.23
N PHE A 308 -6.08 -0.44 24.18
CA PHE A 308 -5.79 0.04 22.82
C PHE A 308 -7.06 0.50 22.11
N CYS A 309 -7.00 1.68 21.49
CA CYS A 309 -8.05 2.21 20.63
C CYS A 309 -7.43 2.88 19.40
N MET A 310 -7.96 2.62 18.21
CA MET A 310 -7.63 3.36 17.00
C MET A 310 -8.73 4.38 16.70
N VAL A 311 -8.33 5.61 16.39
CA VAL A 311 -9.22 6.72 16.04
C VAL A 311 -8.95 7.12 14.60
N LEU A 312 -9.95 7.03 13.73
CA LEU A 312 -9.87 7.49 12.35
C LEU A 312 -10.22 8.98 12.29
N ALA A 313 -9.21 9.80 11.99
CA ALA A 313 -9.27 11.26 11.93
C ALA A 313 -9.16 11.78 10.49
N GLY A 314 -9.23 13.09 10.29
CA GLY A 314 -9.19 13.76 8.97
C GLY A 314 -10.24 14.85 8.85
N SER A 315 -10.44 15.51 7.70
CA SER A 315 -11.54 16.49 7.60
C SER A 315 -12.92 15.82 7.65
N SER A 316 -13.94 16.50 8.18
CA SER A 316 -15.30 15.93 8.34
C SER A 316 -15.89 15.44 7.01
N GLY A 317 -15.71 16.20 5.93
CA GLY A 317 -16.16 15.82 4.59
C GLY A 317 -15.44 14.58 4.05
N PHE A 318 -14.12 14.49 4.26
CA PHE A 318 -13.35 13.33 3.81
C PHE A 318 -13.69 12.08 4.63
N ARG A 319 -13.83 12.20 5.96
CA ARG A 319 -14.26 11.10 6.84
C ARG A 319 -15.62 10.55 6.41
N ARG A 320 -16.58 11.43 6.11
CA ARG A 320 -17.92 11.03 5.63
C ARG A 320 -17.82 10.27 4.31
N THR A 321 -17.09 10.82 3.35
CA THR A 321 -16.90 10.18 2.04
C THR A 321 -16.27 8.81 2.18
N MET A 322 -15.19 8.69 2.96
CA MET A 322 -14.54 7.41 3.21
C MET A 322 -15.46 6.42 3.92
N TRP A 323 -16.28 6.88 4.86
CA TRP A 323 -17.23 6.02 5.56
C TRP A 323 -18.30 5.44 4.63
N GLU A 324 -18.85 6.22 3.72
CA GLU A 324 -19.81 5.70 2.74
C GLU A 324 -19.18 4.63 1.84
N ILE A 325 -17.93 4.80 1.43
CA ILE A 325 -17.19 3.79 0.66
C ILE A 325 -16.98 2.53 1.49
N ILE A 326 -16.60 2.66 2.76
CA ILE A 326 -16.41 1.52 3.68
C ILE A 326 -17.70 0.74 3.86
N LYS A 327 -18.83 1.43 4.10
CA LYS A 327 -20.15 0.80 4.26
C LYS A 327 -20.57 0.06 3.01
N LEU A 328 -20.43 0.71 1.86
CA LEU A 328 -20.85 0.15 0.59
C LEU A 328 -19.95 -1.03 0.18
N ALA A 329 -18.66 -0.94 0.44
CA ALA A 329 -17.75 -2.09 0.29
C ALA A 329 -18.14 -3.24 1.22
N ALA A 330 -18.41 -2.98 2.49
CA ALA A 330 -18.84 -4.00 3.45
C ALA A 330 -20.15 -4.67 3.04
N ASP A 331 -21.12 -3.91 2.54
CA ASP A 331 -22.38 -4.42 2.01
C ASP A 331 -22.17 -5.32 0.80
N LEU A 332 -21.40 -4.86 -0.20
CA LEU A 332 -21.12 -5.65 -1.39
C LEU A 332 -20.35 -6.93 -1.05
N CYS A 333 -19.35 -6.89 -0.16
CA CYS A 333 -18.65 -8.07 0.31
C CYS A 333 -19.62 -9.07 0.94
N GLN A 334 -20.41 -8.64 1.92
CA GLN A 334 -21.33 -9.52 2.63
C GLN A 334 -22.43 -10.08 1.71
N SER A 335 -22.96 -9.25 0.81
CA SER A 335 -23.97 -9.66 -0.18
C SER A 335 -23.42 -10.66 -1.17
N PHE A 336 -22.17 -10.45 -1.62
CA PHE A 336 -21.46 -11.36 -2.51
C PHE A 336 -21.21 -12.70 -1.81
N ASP A 337 -20.72 -12.72 -0.57
CA ASP A 337 -20.47 -13.94 0.20
C ASP A 337 -21.75 -14.76 0.43
N GLU A 338 -22.91 -14.11 0.63
CA GLU A 338 -24.17 -14.82 0.81
C GLU A 338 -24.71 -15.42 -0.51
N ILE A 339 -24.61 -14.69 -1.62
CA ILE A 339 -25.19 -15.11 -2.90
C ILE A 339 -24.27 -16.04 -3.69
N PHE A 340 -22.96 -15.92 -3.52
CA PHE A 340 -21.97 -16.59 -4.36
C PHE A 340 -22.11 -18.13 -4.31
N PRO A 341 -22.21 -18.77 -3.13
CA PRO A 341 -22.43 -20.21 -3.05
C PRO A 341 -23.81 -20.67 -3.55
N ARG A 342 -24.77 -19.77 -3.75
CA ARG A 342 -26.12 -20.13 -4.22
C ARG A 342 -26.24 -20.09 -5.74
N VAL A 343 -25.52 -19.17 -6.37
CA VAL A 343 -25.64 -18.87 -7.81
C VAL A 343 -24.51 -19.49 -8.62
N PHE A 344 -23.31 -19.63 -8.05
CA PHE A 344 -22.12 -20.06 -8.78
C PHE A 344 -21.57 -21.43 -8.35
N ASP A 345 -22.29 -22.16 -7.49
CA ASP A 345 -21.89 -23.51 -7.08
C ASP A 345 -21.89 -24.47 -8.28
N GLY A 346 -20.74 -25.10 -8.53
CA GLY A 346 -20.54 -26.03 -9.65
C GLY A 346 -20.10 -25.43 -10.97
N GLN A 347 -19.85 -24.11 -11.08
CA GLN A 347 -19.00 -23.61 -12.16
C GLN A 347 -17.55 -23.94 -11.78
N GLU A 348 -17.00 -25.01 -12.36
CA GLU A 348 -15.56 -25.27 -12.29
C GLU A 348 -14.84 -23.98 -12.66
N GLU A 349 -13.94 -23.50 -11.78
CA GLU A 349 -12.97 -22.46 -12.12
C GLU A 349 -12.31 -22.92 -13.41
N THR A 350 -12.72 -22.38 -14.56
CA THR A 350 -12.15 -22.78 -15.84
C THR A 350 -10.69 -22.38 -15.81
N ASP A 351 -9.84 -23.37 -15.52
CA ASP A 351 -8.40 -23.29 -15.50
C ASP A 351 -7.89 -22.56 -16.74
N GLY A 352 -7.12 -21.49 -16.54
CA GLY A 352 -6.11 -21.08 -17.53
C GLY A 352 -6.02 -19.60 -17.85
N LEU A 353 -7.04 -18.79 -17.54
CA LEU A 353 -6.92 -17.34 -17.60
C LEU A 353 -7.40 -16.78 -16.28
N LEU A 354 -6.45 -16.63 -15.36
CA LEU A 354 -6.51 -15.76 -14.19
C LEU A 354 -6.86 -14.34 -14.67
N LEU A 355 -8.13 -14.10 -15.05
CA LEU A 355 -8.73 -12.79 -15.00
C LEU A 355 -8.54 -12.39 -13.54
N ASP A 356 -7.55 -11.53 -13.35
CA ASP A 356 -7.04 -11.03 -12.10
C ASP A 356 -8.18 -10.92 -11.07
N ASN A 357 -8.15 -11.74 -10.00
CA ASN A 357 -9.13 -11.69 -8.90
C ASN A 357 -9.24 -10.28 -8.27
N SER A 358 -8.44 -9.30 -8.70
CA SER A 358 -8.69 -7.85 -8.54
C SER A 358 -10.13 -7.37 -8.81
N TYR A 359 -10.94 -8.12 -9.57
CA TYR A 359 -12.32 -7.74 -9.91
C TYR A 359 -13.38 -8.19 -8.89
N THR A 360 -13.02 -8.96 -7.87
CA THR A 360 -13.95 -9.41 -6.82
C THR A 360 -13.75 -8.65 -5.49
N PRO A 361 -14.72 -8.69 -4.56
CA PRO A 361 -14.61 -8.06 -3.24
C PRO A 361 -13.44 -8.53 -2.37
N ASP A 362 -12.62 -9.47 -2.88
CA ASP A 362 -11.41 -10.05 -2.30
C ASP A 362 -10.33 -9.03 -1.90
N VAL A 363 -10.50 -7.76 -2.28
CA VAL A 363 -9.60 -6.66 -1.88
C VAL A 363 -9.67 -6.39 -0.38
N VAL A 364 -10.75 -6.77 0.30
CA VAL A 364 -10.86 -6.62 1.76
C VAL A 364 -10.87 -7.99 2.46
N PRO A 365 -10.35 -8.09 3.71
CA PRO A 365 -10.39 -9.33 4.47
C PRO A 365 -11.84 -9.80 4.71
N GLU A 366 -12.08 -11.11 4.77
CA GLU A 366 -13.39 -11.71 5.09
C GLU A 366 -14.04 -11.13 6.37
N SER A 367 -13.22 -10.78 7.36
CA SER A 367 -13.69 -10.13 8.59
C SER A 367 -14.23 -8.71 8.41
N PHE A 368 -14.01 -8.07 7.26
CA PHE A 368 -14.23 -6.64 7.03
C PHE A 368 -15.67 -6.20 7.32
N PRO A 369 -16.73 -6.85 6.80
CA PRO A 369 -18.11 -6.44 7.13
C PRO A 369 -18.41 -6.49 8.64
N SER A 370 -17.94 -7.54 9.33
CA SER A 370 -18.10 -7.68 10.77
C SER A 370 -17.37 -6.59 11.55
N ILE A 371 -16.19 -6.17 11.08
CA ILE A 371 -15.43 -5.06 11.70
C ILE A 371 -16.19 -3.74 11.53
N VAL A 372 -16.72 -3.48 10.34
CA VAL A 372 -17.49 -2.26 10.05
C VAL A 372 -18.76 -2.20 10.90
N LEU A 373 -19.52 -3.29 11.01
CA LEU A 373 -20.67 -3.37 11.91
C LEU A 373 -20.27 -3.14 13.38
N GLY A 374 -19.13 -3.68 13.81
CA GLY A 374 -18.60 -3.44 15.15
C GLY A 374 -18.25 -1.98 15.41
N ILE A 375 -17.76 -1.24 14.41
CA ILE A 375 -17.52 0.21 14.50
C ILE A 375 -18.85 0.95 14.71
N MET A 376 -19.87 0.63 13.91
CA MET A 376 -21.21 1.25 14.00
C MET A 376 -21.86 1.02 15.36
N GLN A 377 -21.68 -0.17 15.93
CA GLN A 377 -22.26 -0.57 17.21
C GLN A 377 -21.45 -0.09 18.42
N GLY A 378 -20.27 0.50 18.21
CA GLY A 378 -19.36 0.90 19.28
C GLY A 378 -18.74 -0.28 20.05
N THR A 379 -18.72 -1.47 19.45
CA THR A 379 -18.12 -2.69 20.04
C THR A 379 -16.69 -2.93 19.53
N SER A 380 -16.29 -2.26 18.46
CA SER A 380 -14.95 -2.31 17.89
C SER A 380 -13.95 -1.45 18.69
N PRO A 381 -12.66 -1.85 18.77
CA PRO A 381 -11.57 -0.97 19.25
C PRO A 381 -11.29 0.23 18.33
N ILE A 382 -12.03 0.35 17.23
CA ILE A 382 -11.88 1.38 16.22
C ILE A 382 -13.06 2.33 16.32
N ARG A 383 -12.78 3.63 16.32
CA ARG A 383 -13.80 4.67 16.25
C ARG A 383 -13.38 5.77 15.27
N PHE A 384 -14.34 6.57 14.84
CA PHE A 384 -14.04 7.83 14.17
C PHE A 384 -13.85 8.94 15.22
N GLU A 385 -13.20 10.04 14.83
CA GLU A 385 -13.17 11.26 15.64
C GLU A 385 -14.60 11.73 15.96
N SER A 386 -14.80 12.48 17.05
CA SER A 386 -16.13 12.79 17.62
C SER A 386 -17.13 13.37 16.61
N ASP A 387 -18.43 13.26 16.95
CA ASP A 387 -19.55 13.86 16.20
C ASP A 387 -19.82 13.22 14.83
N PHE A 388 -19.37 11.98 14.64
CA PHE A 388 -19.59 11.23 13.41
C PHE A 388 -20.90 10.43 13.47
N ASP A 389 -21.84 10.73 12.58
CA ASP A 389 -23.04 9.95 12.36
C ASP A 389 -22.76 8.81 11.38
N PHE A 390 -22.91 7.57 11.85
CA PHE A 390 -22.69 6.38 11.04
C PHE A 390 -23.86 6.04 10.11
N GLY A 391 -25.03 6.64 10.33
CA GLY A 391 -26.29 6.28 9.70
C GLY A 391 -26.73 4.86 10.04
N GLU A 392 -27.68 4.34 9.26
CA GLU A 392 -28.18 2.97 9.40
C GLU A 392 -27.21 1.95 8.77
N ALA A 393 -27.20 0.72 9.31
CA ALA A 393 -26.51 -0.39 8.69
C ALA A 393 -27.14 -0.73 7.33
N TRP A 394 -26.37 -1.36 6.44
CA TRP A 394 -26.89 -1.81 5.15
C TRP A 394 -27.84 -3.00 5.33
N ASP A 395 -28.74 -3.18 4.35
CA ASP A 395 -29.61 -4.35 4.26
C ASP A 395 -29.10 -5.27 3.14
N THR A 396 -28.33 -6.29 3.55
CA THR A 396 -27.77 -7.30 2.65
C THR A 396 -28.85 -7.97 1.78
N HIS A 397 -30.04 -8.21 2.32
CA HIS A 397 -31.13 -8.83 1.55
C HIS A 397 -31.70 -7.88 0.51
N GLN A 398 -31.79 -6.58 0.80
CA GLN A 398 -32.17 -5.57 -0.18
C GLN A 398 -31.13 -5.47 -1.30
N THR A 399 -29.83 -5.47 -0.97
CA THR A 399 -28.73 -5.42 -1.94
C THR A 399 -28.72 -6.65 -2.84
N ILE A 400 -28.97 -7.84 -2.31
CA ILE A 400 -29.15 -9.07 -3.09
C ILE A 400 -30.43 -9.01 -3.94
N ALA A 401 -31.56 -8.57 -3.38
CA ALA A 401 -32.85 -8.52 -4.08
C ALA A 401 -32.82 -7.58 -5.29
N THR A 402 -32.05 -6.49 -5.21
CA THR A 402 -31.86 -5.54 -6.32
C THR A 402 -30.91 -6.04 -7.41
N ARG A 403 -30.16 -7.12 -7.15
CA ARG A 403 -29.16 -7.72 -8.04
C ARG A 403 -29.48 -9.16 -8.44
N VAL A 404 -30.75 -9.56 -8.31
CA VAL A 404 -31.20 -10.90 -8.71
C VAL A 404 -30.91 -11.13 -10.19
N GLY A 405 -30.25 -12.25 -10.50
CA GLY A 405 -29.89 -12.65 -11.87
C GLY A 405 -28.64 -11.96 -12.43
N TRP A 406 -27.93 -11.15 -11.64
CA TRP A 406 -26.66 -10.59 -12.05
C TRP A 406 -25.59 -11.68 -12.20
N ALA A 407 -24.85 -11.62 -13.32
CA ALA A 407 -23.66 -12.43 -13.52
C ALA A 407 -22.49 -11.92 -12.66
N ARG A 408 -21.45 -12.73 -12.48
CA ARG A 408 -20.25 -12.38 -11.67
C ARG A 408 -19.63 -11.06 -12.13
N GLU A 409 -19.56 -10.85 -13.44
CA GLU A 409 -18.98 -9.66 -14.06
C GLU A 409 -19.76 -8.38 -13.72
N MET A 410 -21.07 -8.49 -13.52
CA MET A 410 -21.90 -7.34 -13.12
C MET A 410 -21.65 -6.95 -11.66
N TRP A 411 -21.48 -7.93 -10.77
CA TRP A 411 -21.05 -7.69 -9.39
C TRP A 411 -19.67 -7.05 -9.34
N SER A 412 -18.73 -7.56 -10.13
CA SER A 412 -17.41 -6.96 -10.30
C SER A 412 -17.48 -5.53 -10.81
N MET A 413 -18.32 -5.25 -11.81
CA MET A 413 -18.49 -3.90 -12.33
C MET A 413 -19.07 -2.95 -11.28
N ASP A 414 -20.01 -3.41 -10.45
CA ASP A 414 -20.60 -2.60 -9.38
C ASP A 414 -19.60 -2.32 -8.25
N TRP A 415 -18.76 -3.31 -7.91
CA TRP A 415 -17.60 -3.13 -7.05
C TRP A 415 -16.64 -2.08 -7.62
N TRP A 416 -16.33 -2.14 -8.92
CA TRP A 416 -15.51 -1.13 -9.60
C TRP A 416 -16.15 0.25 -9.61
N ASN A 417 -17.47 0.32 -9.77
CA ASN A 417 -18.22 1.56 -9.73
C ASN A 417 -18.17 2.23 -8.35
N LEU A 418 -17.91 1.50 -7.26
CA LEU A 418 -17.63 2.11 -5.96
C LEU A 418 -16.44 3.04 -6.02
N PHE A 419 -15.42 2.64 -6.80
CA PHE A 419 -14.16 3.36 -6.86
C PHE A 419 -14.15 4.44 -7.95
N THR A 420 -15.01 4.33 -8.98
CA THR A 420 -15.24 5.42 -9.94
C THR A 420 -16.00 6.58 -9.31
N GLN A 421 -16.77 6.33 -8.24
CA GLN A 421 -17.51 7.37 -7.53
C GLN A 421 -16.55 8.35 -6.85
N ARG A 422 -16.80 9.65 -7.04
CA ARG A 422 -15.86 10.74 -6.77
C ARG A 422 -15.44 10.82 -5.30
N VAL A 423 -14.34 10.15 -4.94
CA VAL A 423 -13.51 10.56 -3.80
C VAL A 423 -12.82 11.84 -4.22
N VAL A 424 -13.47 12.98 -3.99
CA VAL A 424 -12.80 14.26 -4.10
C VAL A 424 -12.01 14.44 -2.80
N PRO A 425 -10.67 14.31 -2.81
CA PRO A 425 -9.91 14.65 -1.62
C PRO A 425 -10.24 16.09 -1.24
N PRO A 426 -10.24 16.45 0.05
CA PRO A 426 -10.53 17.81 0.50
C PRO A 426 -9.47 18.75 -0.07
N MET A 427 -9.72 19.27 -1.27
CA MET A 427 -8.82 20.20 -1.96
C MET A 427 -8.83 21.58 -1.29
N GLY A 428 -9.74 21.82 -0.33
CA GLY A 428 -9.92 23.09 0.36
C GLY A 428 -8.96 23.35 1.52
N ASP A 429 -8.35 22.32 2.13
CA ASP A 429 -7.45 22.49 3.29
C ASP A 429 -5.97 22.24 2.94
N VAL A 430 -5.69 21.73 1.74
CA VAL A 430 -4.36 21.76 1.16
C VAL A 430 -4.36 22.92 0.20
N ALA A 431 -3.85 24.08 0.64
CA ALA A 431 -3.56 25.20 -0.24
C ALA A 431 -2.44 24.81 -1.24
N ALA A 432 -2.77 23.96 -2.20
CA ALA A 432 -2.08 23.73 -3.44
C ALA A 432 -3.16 23.83 -4.50
N GLN A 433 -3.18 24.98 -5.17
CA GLN A 433 -4.11 25.34 -6.21
C GLN A 433 -4.08 24.29 -7.32
N PHE A 434 -5.13 23.47 -7.43
CA PHE A 434 -5.47 22.89 -8.72
C PHE A 434 -6.31 23.93 -9.47
N THR A 435 -5.64 24.95 -10.01
CA THR A 435 -6.28 25.85 -10.95
C THR A 435 -6.45 25.09 -12.26
N TYR A 436 -7.67 24.61 -12.51
CA TYR A 436 -8.03 24.10 -13.83
C TYR A 436 -8.01 25.29 -14.81
N HIS A 437 -6.93 25.41 -15.58
CA HIS A 437 -6.92 26.29 -16.74
C HIS A 437 -7.70 25.58 -17.85
N GLY A 438 -9.00 25.83 -17.89
CA GLY A 438 -9.84 25.44 -19.02
C GLY A 438 -9.20 25.96 -20.31
N THR A 439 -9.10 25.09 -21.30
CA THR A 439 -8.60 25.41 -22.63
C THR A 439 -9.32 26.65 -23.16
N ARG A 440 -8.56 27.73 -23.32
CA ARG A 440 -9.04 28.92 -24.02
C ARG A 440 -9.28 28.48 -25.47
N ALA A 441 -10.53 28.55 -25.93
CA ALA A 441 -10.84 28.39 -27.34
C ALA A 441 -9.94 29.32 -28.16
N PRO A 442 -9.43 28.90 -29.33
CA PRO A 442 -8.60 29.76 -30.16
C PRO A 442 -9.47 30.92 -30.67
N SER A 443 -9.34 32.09 -30.04
CA SER A 443 -9.81 33.35 -30.58
C SER A 443 -8.81 33.79 -31.66
N GLY A 444 -9.01 33.25 -32.86
CA GLY A 444 -8.28 33.60 -34.08
C GLY A 444 -9.24 33.72 -35.26
N LEU A 445 -10.25 34.58 -35.12
CA LEU A 445 -10.89 35.22 -36.25
C LEU A 445 -10.21 36.57 -36.39
N GLU A 446 -9.14 36.62 -37.18
CA GLU A 446 -8.62 37.88 -37.68
C GLU A 446 -9.54 38.39 -38.80
N ASP A 447 -10.01 39.61 -38.60
CA ASP A 447 -10.70 40.45 -39.57
C ASP A 447 -9.89 40.53 -40.87
N PHE A 448 -10.49 40.09 -41.97
CA PHE A 448 -10.13 40.59 -43.29
C PHE A 448 -10.83 41.94 -43.47
N SER A 449 -10.17 43.02 -43.06
CA SER A 449 -10.49 44.36 -43.54
C SER A 449 -9.74 44.59 -44.86
N ASP A 450 -10.52 44.72 -45.93
CA ASP A 450 -10.14 45.43 -47.14
C ASP A 450 -9.58 46.82 -46.77
N ASP A 451 -8.39 47.15 -47.28
CA ASP A 451 -7.98 48.49 -47.72
C ASP A 451 -6.54 48.39 -48.26
N ASP A 452 -6.39 48.58 -49.57
CA ASP A 452 -5.39 49.49 -50.15
C ASP A 452 -5.53 49.51 -51.69
N ASP A 453 -6.09 50.64 -52.16
CA ASP A 453 -5.82 51.23 -53.48
C ASP A 453 -4.39 51.80 -53.47
N ASP A 454 -3.51 51.30 -54.36
CA ASP A 454 -2.60 52.09 -55.23
C ASP A 454 -1.85 51.18 -56.23
#